data_AF-A0A6A4NQN8-F1
#
_entry.id   AF-A0A6A4NQN8-F1
#
_cell.length_a   1.000
_cell.length_b   1.000
_cell.length_c   1.000
_cell.angle_alpha   90.00
_cell.angle_beta   90.00
_cell.angle_gamma   90.00
#
_symmetry.space_group_name_H-M   'P 1'
#
loop_
_entity.id
_entity.type
_entity.pdbx_description
1 polymer ?
#
loop_
_entity_poly.entity_id
_entity_poly.type
_entity_poly.pdbx_seq_one_letter_code
_entity_poly.pdbx_strand_id
1 'polypeptide(L)' 'MSGAEASGVDSLIKGNCMVACIPFLVLFDSGATHSFVSTECVDRLKFPTE' A
#
# COMPACT_ATOMS: atom_id res chain seq x y z
N MET A 1 11.43 -7.98 8.32
CA MET A 1 11.77 -6.97 7.31
C MET A 1 11.59 -5.62 7.97
N SER A 2 12.68 -4.91 8.26
CA SER A 2 12.58 -3.54 8.80
C SER A 2 12.31 -2.63 7.62
N GLY A 3 11.05 -2.26 7.38
CA GLY A 3 10.71 -1.30 6.32
C GLY A 3 11.35 0.04 6.66
N ALA A 4 12.32 0.48 5.84
CA ALA A 4 12.84 1.83 5.97
C ALA A 4 11.70 2.80 5.66
N GLU A 5 11.35 3.64 6.63
CA GLU A 5 10.31 4.64 6.42
C GLU A 5 10.74 5.60 5.31
N ALA A 6 9.84 5.89 4.38
CA ALA A 6 10.13 6.82 3.32
C ALA A 6 10.21 8.26 3.90
N SER A 7 11.26 9.00 3.56
CA SER A 7 11.47 10.34 4.08
C SER A 7 10.51 11.34 3.42
N GLY A 8 9.53 11.86 4.17
CA GLY A 8 8.75 13.05 3.82
C GLY A 8 7.84 12.96 2.59
N VAL A 9 6.64 13.52 2.72
CA VAL A 9 5.50 13.34 1.79
C VAL A 9 5.70 13.86 0.36
N ASP A 10 6.63 14.79 0.13
CA ASP A 10 6.73 15.55 -1.13
C ASP A 10 7.45 14.81 -2.26
N SER A 11 8.26 13.79 -1.94
CA SER A 11 9.01 13.00 -2.93
C SER A 11 8.30 11.71 -3.36
N LEU A 12 7.18 11.39 -2.72
CA LEU A 12 6.49 10.12 -2.92
C LEU A 12 5.58 10.19 -4.14
N ILE A 13 5.71 9.20 -5.03
CA ILE A 13 4.72 8.97 -6.09
C ILE A 13 3.52 8.28 -5.46
N LYS A 14 2.38 8.99 -5.42
CA LYS A 14 1.13 8.49 -4.86
C LYS A 14 0.02 8.50 -5.91
N GLY A 15 -0.91 7.56 -5.81
CA GLY A 15 -2.08 7.50 -6.68
C GLY A 15 -3.23 6.75 -6.05
N ASN A 16 -4.38 6.74 -6.70
CA ASN A 16 -5.50 5.87 -6.32
C ASN A 16 -5.48 4.60 -7.17
N CYS A 17 -5.70 3.44 -6.56
CA CYS A 17 -5.99 2.20 -7.26
C CYS A 17 -7.33 1.61 -6.80
N MET A 18 -7.95 0.81 -7.67
CA MET A 18 -9.16 0.07 -7.34
C MET A 18 -8.78 -1.39 -7.07
N VAL A 19 -9.08 -1.88 -5.87
CA VAL A 19 -8.94 -3.30 -5.50
C VAL A 19 -10.31 -3.80 -5.09
N ALA A 20 -10.82 -4.85 -5.76
CA ALA A 20 -12.16 -5.38 -5.52
C ALA A 20 -13.26 -4.29 -5.52
N CYS A 21 -13.18 -3.33 -6.46
CA CYS A 21 -14.08 -2.17 -6.56
C CYS A 21 -14.02 -1.18 -5.38
N ILE A 22 -12.99 -1.25 -4.53
CA ILE A 22 -12.76 -0.33 -3.42
C ILE A 22 -11.53 0.55 -3.73
N PRO A 23 -11.61 1.89 -3.59
CA PRO A 23 -10.48 2.78 -3.83
C PRO A 23 -9.48 2.77 -2.66
N PHE A 24 -8.20 2.69 -2.98
CA PHE A 24 -7.08 2.77 -2.06
C PHE A 24 -6.01 3.74 -2.53
N LEU A 25 -5.36 4.40 -1.58
CA LEU A 25 -4.14 5.16 -1.84
C LEU A 25 -2.97 4.18 -1.99
N VAL A 26 -2.23 4.30 -3.08
CA VAL A 26 -1.03 3.51 -3.37
C VAL A 26 0.20 4.40 -3.34
N LEU A 27 1.26 3.87 -2.76
CA LEU A 27 2.62 4.40 -2.88
C LEU A 27 3.35 3.57 -3.93
N PHE A 28 3.90 4.22 -4.95
CA PHE A 28 4.70 3.54 -5.96
C PHE A 28 6.17 3.50 -5.50
N ASP A 29 6.68 2.28 -5.34
CA ASP A 29 8.08 2.00 -5.04
C ASP A 29 8.64 1.05 -6.11
N SER A 30 9.37 1.60 -7.09
CA SER A 30 9.99 0.80 -8.14
C SER A 30 11.13 -0.09 -7.64
N GLY A 31 11.66 0.17 -6.44
CA GLY A 31 12.72 -0.62 -5.81
C GLY A 31 12.19 -1.82 -5.02
N ALA A 32 10.88 -1.87 -4.77
CA ALA A 32 10.27 -2.96 -4.00
C ALA A 32 10.27 -4.27 -4.79
N THR A 33 10.82 -5.33 -4.21
CA THR A 33 10.78 -6.69 -4.78
C THR A 33 9.46 -7.41 -4.50
N HIS A 34 8.70 -6.91 -3.52
CA HIS A 34 7.40 -7.43 -3.11
C HIS A 34 6.46 -6.25 -2.91
N SER A 35 5.18 -6.44 -3.22
CA SER A 35 4.15 -5.44 -2.91
C SER A 35 3.69 -5.60 -1.46
N PHE A 36 3.35 -4.48 -0.82
CA PHE A 36 2.85 -4.44 0.56
C PHE A 36 1.48 -3.79 0.59
N VAL A 37 0.66 -4.23 1.54
CA VAL A 37 -0.66 -3.67 1.84
C VAL A 37 -0.74 -3.42 3.34
N SER A 38 -1.28 -2.27 3.76
CA SER A 38 -1.46 -2.01 5.19
C SER A 38 -2.55 -2.91 5.76
N THR A 39 -2.44 -3.25 7.05
CA THR A 39 -3.47 -4.03 7.76
C THR A 39 -4.85 -3.37 7.65
N GLU A 40 -4.93 -2.04 7.74
CA GLU A 40 -6.17 -1.29 7.53
C GLU A 40 -6.78 -1.54 6.14
N CYS A 41 -5.97 -1.64 5.09
CA CYS A 41 -6.47 -1.97 3.75
C CYS A 41 -6.96 -3.42 3.67
N VAL A 42 -6.29 -4.37 4.33
CA VAL A 42 -6.72 -5.78 4.41
C VAL A 42 -8.08 -5.90 5.11
N ASP A 43 -8.27 -5.20 6.23
CA ASP A 43 -9.52 -5.18 6.98
C ASP A 43 -10.67 -4.62 6.12
N ARG A 44 -10.40 -3.55 5.37
CA ARG A 44 -11.37 -2.95 4.44
C ARG A 44 -11.72 -3.88 3.28
N LEU A 45 -10.77 -4.67 2.81
CA LEU A 45 -10.96 -5.63 1.72
C LEU A 45 -11.71 -6.90 2.18
N LYS A 46 -11.88 -7.10 3.49
CA LYS A 46 -12.49 -8.30 4.08
C LYS A 46 -11.84 -9.58 3.56
N PHE A 47 -10.53 -9.56 3.31
CA PHE A 47 -9.83 -10.78 2.97
C PHE A 47 -9.95 -11.76 4.14
N PRO A 48 -10.04 -13.08 3.87
CA PRO A 48 -9.96 -14.07 4.93
C PRO A 48 -8.61 -13.89 5.64
N THR A 49 -8.63 -13.49 6.91
CA THR A 49 -7.47 -13.58 7.78
C THR A 49 -7.32 -15.04 8.21
N GLU A 50 -6.15 -15.63 7.95
CA GLU A 50 -5.78 -16.95 8.49
C GLU A 50 -5.69 -16.93 10.02
#